data_AF-A0A2W7IGI8-F1
#
_entry.id   AF-A0A2W7IGI8-F1
#
_cell.length_a   1.000
_cell.length_b   1.000
_cell.length_c   1.000
_cell.angle_alpha   90.00
_cell.angle_beta   90.00
_cell.angle_gamma   90.00
#
_symmetry.space_group_name_H-M   'P 1'
#
loop_
_entity.id
_entity.type
_entity.pdbx_description
1 polymer ?
#
loop_
_entity_poly.entity_id
_entity_poly.type
_entity_poly.pdbx_seq_one_letter_code
_entity_poly.pdbx_strand_id
1 'polypeptide(L)'
;MTIAAPITAITRVARQFEAQALGALLQPIFATVNAAAGRFGGGAPEAAWQPMLVDAIATAMAGTGGIGLASAVQAELLRAQAAQQTPETPTP
;
A
#
# COMPACT_ATOMS: atom_id res chain seq x y z
N MET A 1 -12.03 25.85 -10.93
CA MET A 1 -12.67 24.85 -10.07
C MET A 1 -11.57 23.96 -9.51
N THR A 2 -11.03 24.30 -8.34
CA THR A 2 -9.90 23.59 -7.71
C THR A 2 -10.44 22.36 -6.99
N ILE A 3 -10.09 21.17 -7.44
CA ILE A 3 -10.49 19.91 -6.79
C ILE A 3 -9.41 19.59 -5.75
N ALA A 4 -9.59 20.06 -4.51
CA ALA A 4 -8.83 19.55 -3.38
C ALA A 4 -9.41 18.17 -3.01
N ALA A 5 -8.58 17.12 -2.98
CA ALA A 5 -9.03 15.80 -2.59
C ALA A 5 -9.37 15.81 -1.09
N PRO A 6 -10.50 15.22 -0.66
CA PRO A 6 -10.84 15.17 0.76
C PRO A 6 -9.80 14.35 1.53
N ILE A 7 -9.47 14.75 2.76
CA ILE A 7 -8.45 14.10 3.62
C ILE A 7 -8.68 12.59 3.73
N THR A 8 -9.95 12.15 3.76
CA THR A 8 -10.34 10.75 3.79
C THR A 8 -9.90 9.98 2.53
N ALA A 9 -9.94 10.62 1.35
CA ALA A 9 -9.45 10.02 0.11
C ALA A 9 -7.92 9.88 0.11
N ILE A 10 -7.20 10.89 0.60
CA ILE A 10 -5.73 10.84 0.74
C ILE A 10 -5.32 9.70 1.69
N THR A 11 -5.99 9.61 2.84
CA THR A 11 -5.74 8.55 3.84
C THR A 11 -5.98 7.16 3.24
N ARG A 12 -7.06 7.00 2.46
CA ARG A 12 -7.39 5.74 1.80
C ARG A 12 -6.32 5.34 0.79
N VAL A 13 -5.92 6.26 -0.09
CA VAL A 13 -4.90 6.01 -1.12
C VAL A 13 -3.56 5.67 -0.48
N ALA A 14 -3.18 6.38 0.59
CA ALA A 14 -1.95 6.12 1.31
C ALA A 14 -1.93 4.72 1.97
N ARG A 15 -3.05 4.27 2.56
CA ARG A 15 -3.18 2.90 3.06
C ARG A 15 -3.14 1.86 1.95
N GLN A 16 -3.76 2.12 0.81
CA GLN A 16 -3.74 1.21 -0.34
C GLN A 16 -2.32 1.06 -0.91
N PHE A 17 -1.56 2.14 -0.96
CA PHE A 17 -0.15 2.10 -1.35
C PHE A 17 0.67 1.24 -0.36
N GLU A 18 0.48 1.43 0.95
CA GLU A 18 1.15 0.61 1.95
C GLU A 18 0.78 -0.87 1.84
N ALA A 19 -0.48 -1.20 1.55
CA ALA A 19 -0.91 -2.57 1.31
C ALA A 19 -0.20 -3.20 0.10
N GLN A 20 -0.07 -2.47 -1.01
CA GLN A 20 0.67 -2.95 -2.18
C GLN A 20 2.16 -3.14 -1.90
N ALA A 21 2.77 -2.21 -1.16
CA ALA A 21 4.16 -2.31 -0.74
C ALA A 21 4.38 -3.53 0.17
N LEU A 22 3.50 -3.73 1.15
CA LEU A 22 3.52 -4.92 2.01
C LEU A 22 3.36 -6.20 1.20
N GLY A 23 2.42 -6.23 0.25
CA GLY A 23 2.24 -7.38 -0.65
C GLY A 23 3.53 -7.75 -1.37
N ALA A 24 4.24 -6.77 -1.94
CA ALA A 24 5.54 -7.00 -2.59
C ALA A 24 6.62 -7.48 -1.61
N LEU A 25 6.67 -6.91 -0.39
CA LEU A 25 7.63 -7.30 0.64
C LEU A 25 7.37 -8.70 1.22
N LEU A 26 6.13 -9.17 1.19
CA LEU A 26 5.76 -10.50 1.67
C LEU A 26 6.10 -11.60 0.66
N GLN A 27 6.17 -11.29 -0.64
CA GLN A 27 6.44 -12.29 -1.70
C GLN A 27 7.65 -13.20 -1.40
N PRO A 28 8.82 -12.69 -0.97
CA PRO A 28 9.97 -13.54 -0.66
C PRO A 28 9.72 -14.49 0.50
N ILE A 29 9.00 -14.05 1.54
CA ILE A 29 8.64 -14.89 2.69
C ILE A 29 7.80 -16.07 2.20
N PHE A 30 6.81 -15.81 1.36
CA PHE A 30 5.95 -16.85 0.80
C PHE A 30 6.68 -17.81 -0.14
N ALA A 31 7.61 -17.30 -0.95
CA ALA A 31 8.47 -18.15 -1.77
C ALA A 31 9.32 -19.09 -0.89
N THR A 32 9.83 -18.60 0.25
CA THR A 32 10.60 -19.42 1.19
C THR A 32 9.73 -20.46 1.92
N VAL A 33 8.48 -20.13 2.28
CA VAL A 33 7.54 -21.08 2.89
C VAL A 33 7.21 -22.22 1.92
N ASN A 34 6.95 -21.92 0.65
CA ASN A 34 6.72 -22.95 -0.37
C ASN A 34 7.94 -23.85 -0.55
N ALA A 35 9.14 -23.26 -0.59
CA ALA A 35 10.39 -24.02 -0.68
C ALA A 35 10.62 -24.91 0.55
N ALA A 36 10.27 -24.42 1.75
CA ALA A 36 10.36 -25.17 3.00
C ALA A 36 9.29 -26.27 3.13
N ALA A 37 8.09 -26.06 2.58
CA ALA A 37 7.00 -27.01 2.64
C ALA A 37 7.28 -28.32 1.87
N GLY A 38 8.13 -28.27 0.83
CA GLY A 38 8.59 -29.45 0.10
C GLY A 38 7.44 -30.39 -0.30
N ARG A 39 7.54 -31.67 0.07
CA ARG A 39 6.53 -32.73 -0.16
C ARG A 39 5.24 -32.60 0.67
N PHE A 40 5.14 -31.60 1.54
CA PHE A 40 3.99 -31.36 2.44
C PHE A 40 3.27 -30.03 2.16
N GLY A 41 3.64 -29.28 1.11
CA GLY A 41 2.88 -28.12 0.63
C GLY A 41 1.68 -28.54 -0.23
N GLY A 42 0.54 -27.84 -0.16
CA GLY A 42 -0.72 -28.23 -0.82
C GLY A 42 -0.75 -28.12 -2.35
N GLY A 43 0.41 -28.14 -3.00
CA GLY A 43 0.56 -28.31 -4.44
C GLY A 43 0.03 -27.16 -5.30
N ALA A 44 -0.17 -27.44 -6.59
CA ALA A 44 -0.67 -26.48 -7.57
C ALA A 44 -2.01 -25.79 -7.20
N PRO A 45 -2.98 -26.47 -6.53
CA PRO A 45 -4.20 -25.82 -6.09
C PRO A 45 -3.93 -24.69 -5.10
N GLU A 46 -3.12 -24.92 -4.06
CA GLU A 46 -2.83 -23.92 -3.05
C GLU A 46 -2.01 -22.73 -3.61
N ALA A 47 -1.09 -23.01 -4.53
CA ALA A 47 -0.33 -21.98 -5.23
C ALA A 47 -1.22 -21.00 -6.03
N ALA A 48 -2.38 -21.45 -6.53
CA ALA A 48 -3.31 -20.59 -7.25
C ALA A 48 -4.04 -19.58 -6.33
N TRP A 49 -4.30 -19.94 -5.07
CA TRP A 49 -4.97 -19.07 -4.09
C TRP A 49 -4.00 -18.19 -3.30
N GLN A 50 -2.71 -18.52 -3.34
CA GLN A 50 -1.67 -17.84 -2.58
C GLN A 50 -1.60 -16.33 -2.83
N PRO A 51 -1.66 -15.80 -4.07
CA PRO A 51 -1.63 -14.36 -4.29
C PRO A 51 -2.79 -13.63 -3.60
N MET A 52 -3.98 -14.26 -3.56
CA MET A 52 -5.15 -13.71 -2.89
C MET A 52 -4.97 -13.67 -1.36
N LEU A 53 -4.34 -14.69 -0.78
CA LEU A 53 -4.01 -14.73 0.64
C LEU A 53 -2.98 -13.65 1.00
N VAL A 54 -1.95 -13.48 0.18
CA VAL A 54 -0.92 -12.44 0.36
C VAL A 54 -1.56 -11.05 0.38
N ASP A 55 -2.44 -10.78 -0.58
CA ASP A 55 -3.13 -9.49 -0.70
C ASP A 55 -4.05 -9.21 0.50
N ALA A 56 -4.79 -10.23 0.96
CA ALA A 56 -5.63 -10.13 2.16
C ALA A 56 -4.81 -9.85 3.42
N ILE A 57 -3.67 -10.53 3.60
CA ILE A 57 -2.76 -10.32 4.73
C ILE A 57 -2.16 -8.92 4.68
N ALA A 58 -1.68 -8.48 3.51
CA ALA A 58 -1.11 -7.15 3.32
C ALA A 58 -2.13 -6.04 3.62
N THR A 59 -3.37 -6.20 3.14
CA THR A 59 -4.47 -5.27 3.38
C THR A 59 -4.86 -5.21 4.86
N ALA A 60 -4.94 -6.37 5.54
CA ALA A 60 -5.24 -6.43 6.97
C ALA A 60 -4.15 -5.75 7.81
N MET A 61 -2.88 -5.94 7.46
CA MET A 61 -1.75 -5.27 8.13
C MET A 61 -1.79 -3.75 7.92
N ALA A 62 -1.97 -3.28 6.68
CA ALA A 62 -2.12 -1.85 6.38
C ALA A 62 -3.33 -1.21 7.10
N GLY A 63 -4.38 -1.99 7.37
CA GLY A 63 -5.57 -1.53 8.09
C GLY A 63 -5.41 -1.37 9.60
N THR A 64 -4.52 -2.15 10.23
CA THR A 64 -4.41 -2.30 11.70
C THR A 64 -3.19 -1.62 12.32
N GLY A 65 -2.32 -1.02 11.51
CA GLY A 65 -1.14 -0.28 12.00
C GLY A 65 0.02 -0.22 11.00
N GLY A 66 0.04 -1.13 10.02
CA GLY A 66 1.00 -1.13 8.93
C GLY A 66 2.46 -1.10 9.40
N ILE A 67 3.31 -0.50 8.56
CA ILE A 67 4.73 -0.22 8.87
C ILE A 67 5.00 1.29 8.99
N GLY A 68 3.96 2.12 8.95
CA GLY A 68 4.06 3.58 9.02
C GLY A 68 4.27 4.27 7.67
N LEU A 69 4.27 3.51 6.56
CA LEU A 69 4.44 4.05 5.21
C LEU A 69 3.23 4.88 4.79
N ALA A 70 2.02 4.47 5.17
CA ALA A 70 0.80 5.22 4.87
C ALA A 70 0.84 6.66 5.44
N SER A 71 1.35 6.85 6.65
CA SER A 71 1.50 8.19 7.23
C SER A 71 2.50 9.06 6.47
N ALA A 72 3.63 8.49 6.04
CA ALA A 72 4.64 9.22 5.27
C ALA A 72 4.09 9.65 3.89
N VAL A 73 3.39 8.75 3.20
CA VAL A 73 2.77 9.02 1.90
C VAL A 73 1.67 10.08 2.03
N GLN A 74 0.83 9.98 3.08
CA GLN A 74 -0.20 10.98 3.34
C GLN A 74 0.39 12.38 3.54
N ALA A 75 1.47 12.50 4.33
CA ALA A 75 2.14 13.78 4.57
C ALA A 75 2.68 14.39 3.27
N GLU A 76 3.28 13.56 2.40
CA GLU A 76 3.80 14.02 1.12
C GLU A 76 2.68 14.42 0.14
N LEU A 77 1.58 13.67 0.08
CA LEU A 77 0.42 14.02 -0.73
C LEU A 77 -0.23 15.34 -0.30
N LEU A 78 -0.25 15.63 1.01
CA LEU A 78 -0.74 16.90 1.53
C LEU A 78 0.23 18.05 1.17
N ARG A 79 1.54 17.83 1.28
CA ARG A 79 2.57 18.80 0.86
C ARG A 79 2.47 19.12 -0.63
N ALA A 80 2.35 18.11 -1.48
CA ALA A 80 2.21 18.27 -2.92
C ALA A 80 0.95 19.07 -3.29
N GLN A 81 -0.16 18.82 -2.62
CA GLN A 81 -1.39 19.60 -2.80
C GLN A 81 -1.23 21.05 -2.35
N ALA A 82 -0.57 21.31 -1.22
CA ALA A 82 -0.32 22.66 -0.74
C ALA A 82 0.59 23.45 -1.71
N ALA A 83 1.60 22.80 -2.30
CA ALA A 83 2.47 23.41 -3.31
C ALA A 83 1.70 23.79 -4.59
N GLN A 84 0.80 22.92 -5.06
CA GLN A 84 -0.07 23.19 -6.22
C GLN A 84 -1.09 24.31 -5.98
N GLN A 85 -1.39 24.62 -4.72
CA GLN A 85 -2.36 25.65 -4.32
C GLN A 85 -1.74 27.04 -4.15
N THR A 86 -0.43 27.21 -4.34
CA THR A 86 0.22 28.53 -4.26
C THR A 86 0.18 29.18 -5.65
N PRO A 87 -0.73 30.14 -5.92
CA PRO A 87 -0.65 30.92 -7.15
C PRO A 87 0.57 31.84 -7.06
N GLU A 88 1.56 31.59 -7.93
CA GLU A 88 2.55 32.61 -8.29
C GLU A 88 1.80 33.89 -8.67
N THR A 89 1.87 34.91 -7.81
CA THR A 89 1.36 36.24 -8.13
C THR A 89 2.45 36.93 -8.94
N PRO A 90 2.25 37.28 -10.23
CA PRO A 90 3.13 38.20 -10.90
C PRO A 90 2.95 39.56 -10.23
N THR A 91 3.98 40.01 -9.52
CA THR A 91 4.11 41.37 -8.98
C THR A 91 3.96 42.39 -10.13
N PRO A 92 3.24 43.52 -9.92
CA PRO A 92 2.91 44.50 -10.97
C PRO A 92 4.12 45.14 -11.65
#